data_AF-A0A6I6SCA1-F1
#
_entry.id   AF-A0A6I6SCA1-F1
#
_cell.length_a   1.000
_cell.length_b   1.000
_cell.length_c   1.000
_cell.angle_alpha   90.00
_cell.angle_beta   90.00
_cell.angle_gamma   90.00
#
_symmetry.space_group_name_H-M   'P 1'
#
loop_
_entity.id
_entity.type
_entity.pdbx_description
1 polymer ?
#
loop_
_entity_poly.entity_id
_entity_poly.type
_entity_poly.pdbx_seq_one_letter_code
_entity_poly.pdbx_strand_id
1 'polypeptide(L)'
;MGGATKNNVSTAYLGERFMRHPLTGRNLKELHIADRADVILERDQGKLKRKAERKSADGTDRYVSPTGFSLNKERFSEFPVGEATAHERGWRAYMTVGVPLVEERGDIVQPPPDVISKQTYVNRTDPVPTKWSHTVEFSISNTISWSLQGQVQLTFGAKVIASLQQQLQKSMAMNQSEKITLKNSKDNQGVDVESQSQMTSTTTATSTATGTGELSAQLMLGITASVSGSLTTAFKTSSTLSGEVASRVDVLATQRRQVRRFDYEYPISFGGWVALYYPEPVEVKETRPDGPQAKEPKYSRVIAWKLGETGTVTEAFDLTDEGKPFMQKGEAEVVSTLAGVHEVFELETLNFDMKNHPLYKGGSGEREIPREAPVELATGLGTADGLALDLTNQKAYVTDRYNDGKLYKVDLAGGGTDWVLEKLGQVNDVALDLPGNKAYVTDYSGKRLFTVNLSDRSASPVTVAEGMRAYGVALDLPGNKAYVTDVDGGKLIEFDLTSAPAARQRTWDVPRAAGVALNGGKAYIGQYDLGGLYEVDLNADGGAPRNVATNLGYSVRVALDGAVNAYVSDSSGGKLHEVAVAYGDAKGLRRVVADGLGTVCGVGLDRDNGWIYVSNRQGKLLRLSGVLPLASAKS
;
A
#
# COMPACT_ATOMS: atom_id res chain seq x y z
N MET A 1 11.88 41.99 -57.36
CA MET A 1 11.92 41.76 -55.90
C MET A 1 12.33 40.31 -55.68
N GLY A 2 13.47 40.09 -55.02
CA GLY A 2 14.06 38.76 -54.86
C GLY A 2 13.11 37.82 -54.14
N GLY A 3 12.78 36.70 -54.78
CA GLY A 3 11.97 35.64 -54.19
C GLY A 3 12.67 35.03 -52.98
N ALA A 4 11.87 34.44 -52.10
CA ALA A 4 12.32 33.81 -50.86
C ALA A 4 13.48 32.83 -51.12
N THR A 5 14.61 33.09 -50.49
CA THR A 5 15.80 32.24 -50.55
C THR A 5 15.48 30.93 -49.84
N LYS A 6 15.32 29.86 -50.62
CA LYS A 6 15.11 28.50 -50.10
C LYS A 6 16.38 28.08 -49.36
N ASN A 7 16.28 27.91 -48.04
CA ASN A 7 17.37 27.38 -47.23
C ASN A 7 17.32 25.85 -47.27
N ASN A 8 18.28 25.21 -47.94
CA ASN A 8 18.30 23.76 -48.16
C ASN A 8 18.70 22.94 -46.92
N VAL A 9 18.55 23.47 -45.70
CA VAL A 9 18.98 22.79 -44.47
C VAL A 9 17.91 22.71 -43.37
N SER A 10 16.67 23.21 -43.55
CA SER A 10 15.65 23.01 -42.50
C SER A 10 14.20 23.34 -42.89
N THR A 11 13.26 22.49 -42.49
CA THR A 11 11.82 22.78 -42.33
C THR A 11 11.46 23.39 -40.95
N ALA A 12 12.44 23.67 -40.08
CA ALA A 12 12.16 24.22 -38.76
C ALA A 12 12.03 25.75 -38.79
N TYR A 13 10.84 26.22 -39.15
CA TYR A 13 10.33 27.47 -38.61
C TYR A 13 8.90 27.23 -38.16
N LEU A 14 8.74 26.65 -36.97
CA LEU A 14 7.53 26.65 -36.16
C LEU A 14 8.00 26.31 -34.73
N GLY A 15 7.59 27.14 -33.77
CA GLY A 15 8.07 27.07 -32.39
C GLY A 15 7.80 25.72 -31.74
N GLU A 16 8.80 25.22 -31.00
CA GLU A 16 8.79 24.23 -29.91
C GLU A 16 9.99 23.25 -30.00
N ARG A 17 10.94 23.44 -29.07
CA ARG A 17 11.86 22.50 -28.39
C ARG A 17 12.57 21.31 -29.09
N PHE A 18 12.47 21.05 -30.39
CA PHE A 18 13.25 19.98 -31.02
C PHE A 18 14.70 20.41 -31.30
N MET A 19 15.61 20.13 -30.37
CA MET A 19 17.05 20.36 -30.58
C MET A 19 17.65 19.22 -31.41
N ARG A 20 18.28 19.56 -32.54
CA ARG A 20 19.07 18.62 -33.34
C ARG A 20 20.44 18.44 -32.69
N HIS A 21 20.82 17.20 -32.45
CA HIS A 21 22.10 16.87 -31.84
C HIS A 21 22.99 16.12 -32.82
N PRO A 22 24.28 16.49 -32.98
CA PRO A 22 25.19 15.73 -33.81
C PRO A 22 25.35 14.31 -33.26
N LEU A 23 25.25 13.30 -34.14
CA LEU A 23 25.35 11.90 -33.74
C LEU A 23 26.83 11.54 -33.47
N THR A 24 27.22 11.44 -32.20
CA THR A 24 28.62 11.20 -31.81
C THR A 24 28.96 9.71 -31.76
N GLY A 25 30.26 9.36 -31.80
CA GLY A 25 30.71 7.97 -31.63
C GLY A 25 30.31 7.36 -30.29
N ARG A 26 30.14 8.18 -29.23
CA ARG A 26 29.62 7.69 -27.94
C ARG A 26 28.13 7.34 -28.04
N ASN A 27 27.32 8.20 -28.66
CA ASN A 27 25.90 7.93 -28.89
C ASN A 27 25.71 6.64 -29.70
N LEU A 28 26.54 6.42 -30.74
CA LEU A 28 26.49 5.21 -31.57
C LEU A 28 26.77 3.93 -30.78
N LYS A 29 27.63 4.01 -29.75
CA LYS A 29 27.89 2.90 -28.82
C LYS A 29 26.73 2.68 -27.85
N GLU A 30 26.20 3.76 -27.27
CA GLU A 30 25.04 3.72 -26.36
C GLU A 30 23.79 3.14 -27.05
N LEU A 31 23.64 3.39 -28.35
CA LEU A 31 22.55 2.87 -29.19
C LEU A 31 22.82 1.45 -29.73
N HIS A 32 23.97 0.85 -29.44
CA HIS A 32 24.37 -0.47 -29.95
C HIS A 32 24.31 -0.60 -31.48
N ILE A 33 24.61 0.48 -32.22
CA ILE A 33 24.53 0.49 -33.69
C ILE A 33 25.54 -0.48 -34.32
N ALA A 34 26.73 -0.60 -33.73
CA ALA A 34 27.76 -1.52 -34.23
C ALA A 34 27.28 -2.99 -34.18
N ASP A 35 26.61 -3.38 -33.09
CA ASP A 35 26.13 -4.75 -32.87
C ASP A 35 25.02 -5.14 -33.85
N ARG A 36 24.34 -4.16 -34.46
CA ARG A 36 23.18 -4.34 -35.35
C ARG A 36 23.44 -3.92 -36.80
N ALA A 37 24.67 -3.49 -37.13
CA ALA A 37 24.98 -2.86 -38.41
C ALA A 37 24.61 -3.73 -39.62
N ASP A 38 24.96 -5.01 -39.59
CA ASP A 38 24.70 -5.94 -40.69
C ASP A 38 23.20 -6.19 -40.86
N VAL A 39 22.47 -6.31 -39.75
CA VAL A 39 21.01 -6.49 -39.73
C VAL A 39 20.29 -5.25 -40.30
N ILE A 40 20.74 -4.05 -39.93
CA ILE A 40 20.22 -2.78 -40.46
C ILE A 40 20.42 -2.73 -41.99
N LEU A 41 21.61 -3.10 -42.46
CA LEU A 41 21.94 -3.06 -43.88
C LEU A 41 21.14 -4.09 -44.69
N GLU A 42 20.99 -5.31 -44.18
CA GLU A 42 20.21 -6.38 -44.80
C GLU A 42 18.72 -6.00 -44.90
N ARG A 43 18.16 -5.42 -43.83
CA ARG A 43 16.77 -4.98 -43.81
C ARG A 43 16.49 -3.90 -44.86
N ASP A 44 17.34 -2.87 -44.94
CA ASP A 44 17.13 -1.79 -45.91
C ASP A 44 17.65 -2.13 -47.32
N GLN A 45 18.26 -3.29 -47.51
CA GLN A 45 18.91 -3.72 -48.75
C GLN A 45 18.04 -3.55 -50.00
N GLY A 46 16.72 -3.78 -49.88
CA GLY A 46 15.76 -3.60 -50.96
C GLY A 46 15.60 -2.14 -51.40
N LYS A 47 15.56 -1.20 -50.44
CA LYS A 47 15.41 0.25 -50.68
C LYS A 47 16.71 0.87 -51.17
N LEU A 48 17.85 0.33 -50.74
CA LEU A 48 19.19 0.84 -51.04
C LEU A 48 19.74 0.36 -52.39
N LYS A 49 18.94 -0.30 -53.24
CA LYS A 49 19.41 -0.75 -54.56
C LYS A 49 19.71 0.45 -55.46
N ARG A 50 20.84 0.37 -56.16
CA ARG A 50 21.25 1.40 -57.12
C ARG A 50 21.75 0.80 -58.42
N LYS A 51 21.49 1.50 -59.51
CA LYS A 51 21.90 1.09 -60.85
C LYS A 51 23.43 1.11 -60.94
N ALA A 52 24.00 -0.02 -61.29
CA ALA A 52 25.43 -0.19 -61.52
C ALA A 52 25.88 0.46 -62.83
N GLU A 53 27.12 0.93 -62.86
CA GLU A 53 27.77 1.39 -64.09
C GLU A 53 27.92 0.22 -65.10
N ARG A 54 28.24 -0.97 -64.59
CA ARG A 54 28.41 -2.19 -65.41
C ARG A 54 27.08 -2.91 -65.60
N LYS A 55 26.66 -2.97 -66.86
CA LYS A 55 25.50 -3.75 -67.32
C LYS A 55 25.72 -5.25 -67.16
N SER A 56 24.62 -6.00 -67.13
CA SER A 56 24.63 -7.46 -67.19
C SER A 56 25.14 -7.96 -68.55
N ALA A 57 25.54 -9.24 -68.62
CA ALA A 57 26.08 -9.85 -69.84
C ALA A 57 25.09 -9.82 -71.03
N ASP A 58 23.79 -9.69 -70.74
CA ASP A 58 22.68 -9.55 -71.70
C ASP A 58 22.38 -8.09 -72.09
N GLY A 59 23.16 -7.12 -71.60
CA GLY A 59 22.99 -5.69 -71.88
C GLY A 59 21.92 -4.98 -71.03
N THR A 60 21.29 -5.68 -70.09
CA THR A 60 20.29 -5.12 -69.17
C THR A 60 20.92 -4.34 -68.02
N ASP A 61 20.14 -3.43 -67.44
CA ASP A 61 20.57 -2.66 -66.27
C ASP A 61 20.63 -3.56 -65.02
N ARG A 62 21.77 -3.52 -64.32
CA ARG A 62 21.96 -4.26 -63.08
C ARG A 62 21.81 -3.33 -61.88
N TYR A 63 21.22 -3.85 -60.81
CA TYR A 63 21.08 -3.16 -59.53
C TYR A 63 21.89 -3.86 -58.45
N VAL A 64 22.65 -3.08 -57.70
CA VAL A 64 23.54 -3.56 -56.63
C VAL A 64 23.15 -2.88 -55.32
N SER A 65 23.33 -3.60 -54.22
CA SER A 65 23.09 -3.13 -52.87
C SER A 65 24.42 -2.79 -52.17
N PRO A 66 24.40 -1.88 -51.18
CA PRO A 66 25.60 -1.54 -50.43
C PRO A 66 26.04 -2.72 -49.54
N THR A 67 27.34 -2.77 -49.23
CA THR A 67 27.94 -3.75 -48.30
C THR A 67 28.44 -3.14 -46.99
N GLY A 68 28.48 -1.80 -46.91
CA GLY A 68 28.76 -1.12 -45.65
C GLY A 68 28.34 0.33 -45.68
N PHE A 69 28.38 0.97 -44.51
CA PHE A 69 28.00 2.37 -44.37
C PHE A 69 28.85 3.11 -43.34
N SER A 70 28.85 4.44 -43.42
CA SER A 70 29.51 5.32 -42.46
C SER A 70 28.56 6.40 -41.96
N LEU A 71 28.47 6.53 -40.63
CA LEU A 71 27.74 7.59 -39.95
C LEU A 71 28.73 8.53 -39.28
N ASN A 72 28.74 9.78 -39.71
CA ASN A 72 29.75 10.75 -39.30
C ASN A 72 31.17 10.16 -39.42
N LYS A 73 31.87 9.93 -38.30
CA LYS A 73 33.26 9.45 -38.29
C LYS A 73 33.39 7.92 -38.18
N GLU A 74 32.31 7.23 -37.84
CA GLU A 74 32.32 5.79 -37.63
C GLU A 74 32.05 5.04 -38.95
N ARG A 75 32.59 3.83 -39.05
CA ARG A 75 32.45 2.91 -40.19
C ARG A 75 31.80 1.62 -39.68
N PHE A 76 30.91 1.06 -40.47
CA PHE A 76 30.13 -0.13 -40.12
C PHE A 76 30.13 -1.15 -41.26
N SER A 77 30.02 -2.43 -40.91
CA SER A 77 30.05 -3.57 -41.84
C SER A 77 31.30 -3.51 -42.75
N GLU A 78 31.17 -3.76 -44.05
CA GLU A 78 32.32 -3.81 -44.97
C GLU A 78 32.79 -2.43 -45.47
N PHE A 79 32.48 -1.32 -44.78
CA PHE A 79 32.89 0.01 -45.23
C PHE A 79 34.43 0.15 -45.16
N PRO A 80 35.15 0.36 -46.28
CA PRO A 80 36.60 0.30 -46.30
C PRO A 80 37.29 1.40 -45.49
N VAL A 81 38.39 1.05 -44.82
CA VAL A 81 39.23 2.01 -44.08
C VAL A 81 39.84 3.07 -45.01
N GLY A 82 40.14 2.70 -46.27
CA GLY A 82 40.70 3.60 -47.27
C GLY A 82 39.70 4.60 -47.87
N GLU A 83 38.40 4.42 -47.64
CA GLU A 83 37.38 5.36 -48.12
C GLU A 83 37.12 6.46 -47.07
N ALA A 84 36.94 7.70 -47.54
CA ALA A 84 36.57 8.81 -46.69
C ALA A 84 35.19 8.58 -46.07
N THR A 85 35.09 8.81 -44.76
CA THR A 85 33.86 8.74 -43.96
C THR A 85 32.83 9.78 -44.39
N ALA A 86 31.59 9.62 -43.94
CA ALA A 86 30.55 10.64 -44.13
C ALA A 86 31.02 12.02 -43.60
N HIS A 87 31.68 12.05 -42.45
CA HIS A 87 32.15 13.29 -41.83
C HIS A 87 33.21 14.00 -42.67
N GLU A 88 34.19 13.27 -43.19
CA GLU A 88 35.24 13.82 -44.06
C GLU A 88 34.66 14.36 -45.37
N ARG A 89 33.56 13.77 -45.85
CA ARG A 89 32.81 14.24 -47.05
C ARG A 89 31.88 15.43 -46.77
N GLY A 90 31.82 15.92 -45.53
CA GLY A 90 30.88 16.98 -45.14
C GLY A 90 29.43 16.50 -44.94
N TRP A 91 29.18 15.20 -45.03
CA TRP A 91 27.87 14.60 -44.81
C TRP A 91 27.70 14.41 -43.30
N ARG A 92 26.59 14.91 -42.75
CA ARG A 92 26.38 14.96 -41.31
C ARG A 92 25.10 14.21 -40.97
N ALA A 93 25.21 13.28 -40.03
CA ALA A 93 24.08 12.64 -39.38
C ALA A 93 23.83 13.30 -38.02
N TYR A 94 22.57 13.53 -37.71
CA TYR A 94 22.09 14.07 -36.44
C TYR A 94 20.95 13.20 -35.90
N MET A 95 20.65 13.40 -34.63
CA MET A 95 19.50 12.81 -33.95
C MET A 95 18.61 13.92 -33.40
N THR A 96 17.32 13.64 -33.31
CA THR A 96 16.31 14.49 -32.69
C THR A 96 15.71 13.72 -31.52
N VAL A 97 15.63 14.36 -30.35
CA VAL A 97 14.95 13.80 -29.17
C VAL A 97 13.56 14.41 -29.13
N GLY A 98 12.53 13.56 -29.17
CA GLY A 98 11.14 13.99 -29.15
C GLY A 98 10.58 14.26 -27.75
N VAL A 99 9.28 14.49 -27.68
CA VAL A 99 8.56 14.71 -26.41
C VAL A 99 8.50 13.40 -25.63
N PRO A 100 8.86 13.38 -24.34
CA PRO A 100 8.80 12.16 -23.53
C PRO A 100 7.35 11.76 -23.27
N LEU A 101 7.05 10.46 -23.40
CA LEU A 101 5.85 9.86 -22.83
C LEU A 101 6.13 9.56 -21.35
N VAL A 102 5.25 9.96 -20.44
CA VAL A 102 5.45 9.79 -18.99
C VAL A 102 4.26 9.07 -18.39
N GLU A 103 4.54 8.01 -17.63
CA GLU A 103 3.54 7.22 -16.92
C GLU A 103 3.84 7.22 -15.42
N GLU A 104 2.82 7.36 -14.59
CA GLU A 104 2.93 7.28 -13.13
C GLU A 104 2.68 5.86 -12.65
N ARG A 105 3.55 5.37 -11.75
CA ARG A 105 3.35 4.08 -11.08
C ARG A 105 2.44 4.20 -9.87
N GLY A 106 1.40 3.38 -9.84
CA GLY A 106 0.42 3.35 -8.74
C GLY A 106 0.75 2.37 -7.60
N ASP A 107 1.74 1.49 -7.76
CA ASP A 107 2.06 0.39 -6.84
C ASP A 107 3.09 0.78 -5.75
N ILE A 108 3.01 2.00 -5.23
CA ILE A 108 3.98 2.55 -4.27
C ILE A 108 3.37 2.68 -2.88
N VAL A 109 3.97 2.00 -1.90
CA VAL A 109 3.64 2.14 -0.48
C VAL A 109 4.06 3.52 0.02
N GLN A 110 3.10 4.29 0.52
CA GLN A 110 3.35 5.64 1.02
C GLN A 110 3.92 5.60 2.44
N PRO A 111 4.91 6.47 2.77
CA PRO A 111 5.47 6.53 4.12
C PRO A 111 4.44 7.06 5.14
N PRO A 112 4.58 6.69 6.43
CA PRO A 112 3.72 7.21 7.49
C PRO A 112 3.92 8.73 7.69
N PRO A 113 2.95 9.44 8.31
CA PRO A 113 3.09 10.87 8.63
C PRO A 113 4.23 11.15 9.61
N ASP A 114 5.03 12.19 9.34
CA ASP A 114 6.03 12.71 10.26
C ASP A 114 5.40 13.70 11.25
N VAL A 115 5.82 13.68 12.52
CA VAL A 115 5.46 14.70 13.51
C VAL A 115 6.53 15.79 13.50
N ILE A 116 6.17 17.03 13.10
CA ILE A 116 7.08 18.18 13.09
C ILE A 116 7.23 18.77 14.50
N SER A 117 6.11 18.96 15.19
CA SER A 117 6.08 19.55 16.52
C SER A 117 4.88 19.00 17.30
N LYS A 118 5.09 18.73 18.58
CA LYS A 118 4.02 18.45 19.54
C LYS A 118 4.30 19.25 20.80
N GLN A 119 3.39 20.14 21.18
CA GLN A 119 3.55 20.98 22.36
C GLN A 119 2.28 21.04 23.19
N THR A 120 2.45 20.90 24.50
CA THR A 120 1.38 20.99 25.49
C THR A 120 1.52 22.31 26.24
N TYR A 121 0.46 23.11 26.27
CA TYR A 121 0.39 24.32 27.09
C TYR A 121 -0.55 24.07 28.25
N VAL A 122 -0.13 24.45 29.46
CA VAL A 122 -0.93 24.28 30.69
C VAL A 122 -1.01 25.63 31.41
N ASN A 123 -2.23 26.16 31.56
CA ASN A 123 -2.54 27.31 32.40
C ASN A 123 -2.77 26.83 33.84
N ARG A 124 -1.93 27.29 34.77
CA ARG A 124 -2.00 26.95 36.22
C ARG A 124 -2.58 28.08 37.08
N THR A 125 -3.09 29.14 36.47
CA THR A 125 -3.56 30.37 37.14
C THR A 125 -5.09 30.51 37.14
N ASP A 126 -5.80 29.38 37.22
CA ASP A 126 -7.27 29.35 37.29
C ASP A 126 -7.83 30.32 38.34
N PRO A 127 -8.87 31.14 38.00
CA PRO A 127 -9.68 31.08 36.78
C PRO A 127 -9.26 32.05 35.66
N VAL A 128 -8.06 32.66 35.72
CA VAL A 128 -7.68 33.70 34.75
C VAL A 128 -7.23 33.06 33.42
N PRO A 129 -7.96 33.26 32.31
CA PRO A 129 -7.58 32.71 31.01
C PRO A 129 -6.26 33.34 30.54
N THR A 130 -5.34 32.51 30.07
CA THR A 130 -4.04 32.97 29.55
C THR A 130 -3.94 32.70 28.06
N LYS A 131 -3.42 33.67 27.32
CA LYS A 131 -3.20 33.52 25.87
C LYS A 131 -2.00 32.63 25.62
N TRP A 132 -2.15 31.69 24.70
CA TRP A 132 -1.06 30.88 24.18
C TRP A 132 -0.91 31.11 22.68
N SER A 133 0.30 30.93 22.20
CA SER A 133 0.63 30.93 20.78
C SER A 133 1.65 29.84 20.53
N HIS A 134 1.40 29.02 19.50
CA HIS A 134 2.33 28.05 18.97
C HIS A 134 2.58 28.38 17.50
N THR A 135 3.78 28.86 17.21
CA THR A 135 4.25 29.09 15.85
C THR A 135 5.23 27.99 15.49
N VAL A 136 4.91 27.24 14.44
CA VAL A 136 5.82 26.28 13.83
C VAL A 136 6.28 26.86 12.50
N GLU A 137 7.59 27.09 12.40
CA GLU A 137 8.25 27.38 11.14
C GLU A 137 9.00 26.14 10.69
N PHE A 138 8.73 25.68 9.48
CA PHE A 138 9.45 24.56 8.90
C PHE A 138 9.75 24.83 7.43
N SER A 139 10.93 24.38 7.02
CA SER A 139 11.34 24.38 5.61
C SER A 139 11.30 22.96 5.09
N ILE A 140 10.61 22.76 3.98
CA ILE A 140 10.64 21.49 3.25
C ILE A 140 11.54 21.70 2.05
N SER A 141 12.47 20.76 1.86
CA SER A 141 13.24 20.65 0.64
C SER A 141 12.97 19.29 0.02
N ASN A 142 12.55 19.29 -1.24
CA ASN A 142 12.30 18.09 -2.03
C ASN A 142 13.34 18.04 -3.14
N THR A 143 14.14 16.97 -3.17
CA THR A 143 15.04 16.71 -4.30
C THR A 143 14.40 15.67 -5.20
N ILE A 144 14.06 16.11 -6.39
CA ILE A 144 13.58 15.25 -7.47
C ILE A 144 14.79 14.81 -8.27
N SER A 145 14.93 13.51 -8.51
CA SER A 145 16.01 12.98 -9.35
C SER A 145 15.43 12.15 -10.48
N TRP A 146 15.99 12.30 -11.68
CA TRP A 146 15.62 11.47 -12.83
C TRP A 146 16.87 11.03 -13.60
N SER A 147 16.83 9.79 -14.05
CA SER A 147 17.90 9.19 -14.83
C SER A 147 17.35 8.19 -15.82
N LEU A 148 18.09 7.98 -16.90
CA LEU A 148 17.82 6.88 -17.82
C LEU A 148 18.26 5.55 -17.26
N GLN A 149 17.64 4.47 -17.75
CA GLN A 149 17.98 3.11 -17.38
C GLN A 149 19.35 2.73 -17.98
N GLY A 150 20.34 2.45 -17.12
CA GLY A 150 21.73 2.14 -17.51
C GLY A 150 22.76 3.04 -16.80
N GLN A 151 23.87 2.47 -16.37
CA GLN A 151 24.79 3.06 -15.36
C GLN A 151 25.73 4.17 -15.87
N VAL A 152 25.43 4.85 -16.97
CA VAL A 152 26.35 5.82 -17.60
C VAL A 152 25.70 7.20 -17.65
N GLN A 153 26.43 8.24 -17.21
CA GLN A 153 26.11 9.63 -17.51
C GLN A 153 25.98 9.80 -19.03
N LEU A 154 24.75 9.77 -19.53
CA LEU A 154 24.45 9.72 -20.95
C LEU A 154 24.70 11.09 -21.60
N THR A 155 25.56 11.09 -22.62
CA THR A 155 26.09 12.29 -23.29
C THR A 155 25.10 13.02 -24.19
N PHE A 156 23.86 12.54 -24.29
CA PHE A 156 22.85 13.02 -25.24
C PHE A 156 22.54 14.53 -25.13
N GLY A 157 22.87 15.20 -24.01
CA GLY A 157 22.64 16.65 -23.84
C GLY A 157 23.73 17.49 -23.14
N ALA A 158 24.81 16.90 -22.64
CA ALA A 158 25.65 17.53 -21.59
C ALA A 158 26.25 18.92 -21.90
N LYS A 159 26.56 19.24 -23.18
CA LYS A 159 27.24 20.52 -23.55
C LYS A 159 26.32 21.71 -23.83
N VAL A 160 25.07 21.49 -24.27
CA VAL A 160 24.12 22.59 -24.57
C VAL A 160 23.31 22.96 -23.31
N ILE A 161 23.15 22.00 -22.40
CA ILE A 161 22.48 22.17 -21.11
C ILE A 161 23.13 23.28 -20.27
N ALA A 162 24.46 23.38 -20.25
CA ALA A 162 25.17 24.43 -19.50
C ALA A 162 24.75 25.85 -19.92
N SER A 163 24.55 26.12 -21.21
CA SER A 163 24.13 27.43 -21.71
C SER A 163 22.66 27.77 -21.42
N LEU A 164 21.76 26.78 -21.52
CA LEU A 164 20.34 26.97 -21.19
C LEU A 164 20.14 27.11 -19.67
N GLN A 165 20.93 26.38 -18.88
CA GLN A 165 20.99 26.45 -17.42
C GLN A 165 21.44 27.84 -16.95
N GLN A 166 22.44 28.45 -17.61
CA GLN A 166 22.86 29.81 -17.32
C GLN A 166 21.75 30.82 -17.62
N GLN A 167 20.94 30.58 -18.65
CA GLN A 167 19.83 31.45 -19.05
C GLN A 167 18.60 31.31 -18.13
N LEU A 168 18.28 30.09 -17.69
CA LEU A 168 17.21 29.79 -16.73
C LEU A 168 17.56 30.23 -15.30
N GLN A 169 18.81 30.09 -14.86
CA GLN A 169 19.26 30.69 -13.60
C GLN A 169 19.14 32.22 -13.64
N LYS A 170 19.45 32.84 -14.79
CA LYS A 170 19.31 34.30 -14.98
C LYS A 170 17.86 34.77 -14.99
N SER A 171 16.93 34.00 -15.56
CA SER A 171 15.50 34.34 -15.58
C SER A 171 14.82 34.06 -14.23
N MET A 172 15.23 33.03 -13.50
CA MET A 172 14.73 32.77 -12.14
C MET A 172 15.27 33.78 -11.12
N ALA A 173 16.50 34.28 -11.29
CA ALA A 173 17.02 35.40 -10.51
C ALA A 173 16.24 36.72 -10.76
N MET A 174 15.71 36.92 -11.98
CA MET A 174 14.88 38.09 -12.31
C MET A 174 13.44 38.02 -11.78
N ASN A 175 12.93 36.83 -11.42
CA ASN A 175 11.57 36.66 -10.89
C ASN A 175 11.48 36.79 -9.36
N GLN A 176 12.57 37.16 -8.68
CA GLN A 176 12.46 37.70 -7.32
C GLN A 176 11.90 39.12 -7.42
N SER A 177 10.62 39.29 -7.09
CA SER A 177 9.99 40.61 -6.97
C SER A 177 10.82 41.49 -6.03
N GLU A 178 11.40 42.57 -6.57
CA GLU A 178 11.98 43.66 -5.79
C GLU A 178 10.92 44.20 -4.82
N LYS A 179 11.16 44.06 -3.52
CA LYS A 179 10.57 44.94 -2.52
C LYS A 179 11.66 45.87 -2.00
N ILE A 180 11.82 46.99 -2.68
CA ILE A 180 12.62 48.11 -2.19
C ILE A 180 12.02 48.57 -0.87
N THR A 181 12.80 48.51 0.20
CA THR A 181 12.56 49.32 1.40
C THR A 181 13.90 49.89 1.84
N LEU A 182 14.05 51.22 1.74
CA LEU A 182 15.20 51.94 2.26
C LEU A 182 15.36 51.65 3.76
N LYS A 183 16.54 51.16 4.16
CA LYS A 183 16.98 51.16 5.56
C LYS A 183 17.67 52.49 5.84
N ASN A 184 17.14 53.25 6.79
CA ASN A 184 17.91 54.27 7.49
C ASN A 184 18.05 53.82 8.95
N SER A 185 19.19 53.21 9.28
CA SER A 185 19.71 53.16 10.65
C SER A 185 21.20 52.85 10.58
N LYS A 186 21.95 53.49 11.47
CA LYS A 186 23.36 53.88 11.33
C LYS A 186 24.37 52.77 11.64
N ASP A 187 23.92 51.60 12.07
CA ASP A 187 24.79 50.59 12.65
C ASP A 187 24.72 49.27 11.86
N ASN A 188 25.47 49.25 10.77
CA ASN A 188 25.87 48.05 10.02
C ASN A 188 26.64 47.09 10.93
N GLN A 189 26.03 45.97 11.33
CA GLN A 189 26.78 44.73 11.57
C GLN A 189 26.06 43.55 10.92
N GLY A 190 26.60 43.12 9.78
CA GLY A 190 26.16 41.95 9.03
C GLY A 190 26.97 40.71 9.36
N VAL A 191 26.48 39.56 8.88
CA VAL A 191 27.28 38.35 8.69
C VAL A 191 26.96 37.85 7.27
N ASP A 192 27.97 37.88 6.40
CA ASP A 192 27.98 37.23 5.10
C ASP A 192 28.07 35.71 5.28
N VAL A 193 27.35 34.95 4.45
CA VAL A 193 27.69 33.55 4.20
C VAL A 193 27.80 33.35 2.69
N GLU A 194 29.04 33.37 2.23
CA GLU A 194 29.46 32.86 0.94
C GLU A 194 29.59 31.33 1.05
N SER A 195 29.08 30.58 0.07
CA SER A 195 29.30 29.13 -0.02
C SER A 195 29.69 28.76 -1.45
N GLN A 196 31.00 28.59 -1.66
CA GLN A 196 31.56 27.83 -2.78
C GLN A 196 31.47 26.33 -2.49
N SER A 197 31.11 25.52 -3.48
CA SER A 197 31.59 24.13 -3.56
C SER A 197 31.66 23.62 -5.00
N GLN A 198 32.69 22.81 -5.26
CA GLN A 198 33.20 22.35 -6.56
C GLN A 198 32.33 21.31 -7.26
N MET A 199 32.46 21.30 -8.59
CA MET A 199 31.73 20.50 -9.57
C MET A 199 31.88 18.97 -9.41
N THR A 200 30.74 18.28 -9.37
CA THR A 200 30.53 16.99 -10.03
C THR A 200 29.31 17.17 -10.94
N SER A 201 29.39 16.80 -12.22
CA SER A 201 28.41 17.18 -13.25
C SER A 201 27.05 16.49 -13.08
N THR A 202 26.26 17.02 -12.15
CA THR A 202 24.83 16.74 -11.98
C THR A 202 24.14 18.10 -11.93
N THR A 203 23.23 18.34 -12.86
CA THR A 203 22.47 19.60 -12.94
C THR A 203 21.59 19.69 -11.70
N THR A 204 21.92 20.59 -10.78
CA THR A 204 21.06 20.96 -9.65
C THR A 204 20.53 22.37 -9.90
N ALA A 205 19.21 22.49 -10.08
CA ALA A 205 18.52 23.78 -10.10
C ALA A 205 17.73 23.93 -8.78
N THR A 206 17.63 25.15 -8.28
CA THR A 206 16.87 25.47 -7.05
C THR A 206 15.71 26.39 -7.40
N SER A 207 14.49 25.98 -7.06
CA SER A 207 13.26 26.76 -7.27
C SER A 207 12.34 26.69 -6.05
N THR A 208 11.44 27.66 -5.91
CA THR A 208 10.37 27.65 -4.89
C THR A 208 9.07 27.15 -5.53
N ALA A 209 8.47 26.09 -4.99
CA ALA A 209 7.16 25.57 -5.39
C ALA A 209 6.32 25.32 -4.13
N THR A 210 5.04 25.73 -4.15
CA THR A 210 4.18 25.70 -2.96
C THR A 210 3.11 24.60 -3.01
N GLY A 211 3.10 23.74 -4.04
CA GLY A 211 2.13 22.65 -4.18
C GLY A 211 2.56 21.45 -5.02
N THR A 212 1.81 20.34 -4.90
CA THR A 212 2.06 19.05 -5.59
C THR A 212 1.95 19.15 -7.12
N GLY A 213 1.03 19.98 -7.63
CA GLY A 213 0.86 20.25 -9.05
C GLY A 213 2.02 21.04 -9.66
N GLU A 214 2.55 22.02 -8.93
CA GLU A 214 3.71 22.81 -9.35
C GLU A 214 4.99 21.97 -9.37
N LEU A 215 5.17 21.09 -8.38
CA LEU A 215 6.31 20.17 -8.32
C LEU A 215 6.33 19.20 -9.52
N SER A 216 5.14 18.70 -9.90
CA SER A 216 4.97 17.82 -11.07
C SER A 216 5.26 18.57 -12.38
N ALA A 217 4.79 19.82 -12.50
CA ALA A 217 5.08 20.67 -13.65
C ALA A 217 6.59 21.00 -13.76
N GLN A 218 7.26 21.24 -12.63
CA GLN A 218 8.70 21.50 -12.61
C GLN A 218 9.54 20.25 -12.93
N LEU A 219 9.12 19.06 -12.47
CA LEU A 219 9.73 17.80 -12.93
C LEU A 219 9.56 17.65 -14.45
N MET A 220 8.36 17.84 -14.98
CA MET A 220 8.11 17.73 -16.42
C MET A 220 8.95 18.72 -17.22
N LEU A 221 9.13 19.94 -16.72
CA LEU A 221 10.04 20.92 -17.30
C LEU A 221 11.50 20.46 -17.23
N GLY A 222 11.92 19.84 -16.12
CA GLY A 222 13.26 19.28 -15.92
C GLY A 222 13.58 18.10 -16.85
N ILE A 223 12.67 17.13 -16.95
CA ILE A 223 12.73 16.01 -17.92
C ILE A 223 12.76 16.60 -19.34
N THR A 224 11.85 17.50 -19.69
CA THR A 224 11.82 18.08 -21.04
C THR A 224 13.09 18.89 -21.36
N ALA A 225 13.71 19.53 -20.36
CA ALA A 225 14.94 20.30 -20.53
C ALA A 225 16.20 19.43 -20.51
N SER A 226 16.17 18.28 -19.84
CA SER A 226 17.34 17.40 -19.68
C SER A 226 16.93 15.94 -19.48
N VAL A 227 17.63 15.06 -20.19
CA VAL A 227 17.39 13.62 -20.20
C VAL A 227 17.73 12.93 -18.86
N SER A 228 18.56 13.57 -18.03
CA SER A 228 18.82 13.19 -16.63
C SER A 228 19.20 14.42 -15.81
N GLY A 229 18.91 14.42 -14.52
CA GLY A 229 19.17 15.59 -13.67
C GLY A 229 18.55 15.49 -12.29
N SER A 230 18.72 16.56 -11.52
CA SER A 230 18.08 16.74 -10.22
C SER A 230 17.50 18.14 -10.10
N LEU A 231 16.35 18.26 -9.45
CA LEU A 231 15.74 19.54 -9.11
C LEU A 231 15.45 19.54 -7.63
N THR A 232 16.09 20.44 -6.89
CA THR A 232 15.79 20.64 -5.48
C THR A 232 14.86 21.83 -5.34
N THR A 233 13.62 21.58 -4.96
CA THR A 233 12.68 22.64 -4.62
C THR A 233 12.67 22.82 -3.12
N ALA A 234 12.46 24.05 -2.66
CA ALA A 234 12.25 24.30 -1.25
C ALA A 234 11.15 25.34 -1.03
N PHE A 235 10.35 25.14 0.01
CA PHE A 235 9.44 26.15 0.50
C PHE A 235 9.52 26.24 2.01
N LYS A 236 9.28 27.44 2.52
CA LYS A 236 9.17 27.72 3.95
C LYS A 236 7.71 27.98 4.26
N THR A 237 7.21 27.33 5.30
CA THR A 237 5.87 27.56 5.81
C THR A 237 5.97 27.93 7.28
N SER A 238 5.29 29.01 7.66
CA SER A 238 5.01 29.31 9.06
C SER A 238 3.53 29.07 9.31
N SER A 239 3.20 28.30 10.33
CA SER A 239 1.83 28.17 10.81
C SER A 239 1.78 28.58 12.27
N THR A 240 0.91 29.55 12.59
CA THR A 240 0.69 30.01 13.95
C THR A 240 -0.73 29.66 14.36
N LEU A 241 -0.86 28.89 15.43
CA LEU A 241 -2.12 28.68 16.13
C LEU A 241 -2.03 29.44 17.46
N SER A 242 -3.04 30.24 17.75
CA SER A 242 -3.11 31.00 18.98
C SER A 242 -4.53 30.99 19.50
N GLY A 243 -4.68 30.96 20.82
CA GLY A 243 -5.98 30.97 21.47
C GLY A 243 -5.87 31.34 22.94
N GLU A 244 -7.02 31.38 23.61
CA GLU A 244 -7.08 31.48 25.07
C GLU A 244 -7.22 30.07 25.63
N VAL A 245 -6.36 29.72 26.59
CA VAL A 245 -6.43 28.43 27.27
C VAL A 245 -6.77 28.69 28.74
N ALA A 246 -7.93 28.19 29.15
CA ALA A 246 -8.32 28.19 30.56
C ALA A 246 -7.46 27.19 31.35
N SER A 247 -7.03 26.09 30.72
CA SER A 247 -6.37 25.02 31.46
C SER A 247 -5.29 24.21 30.73
N ARG A 248 -5.59 23.51 29.64
CA ARG A 248 -4.60 22.75 28.88
C ARG A 248 -5.00 22.66 27.42
N VAL A 249 -4.00 22.70 26.55
CA VAL A 249 -4.17 22.47 25.11
C VAL A 249 -2.95 21.73 24.57
N ASP A 250 -3.19 20.70 23.75
CA ASP A 250 -2.16 19.97 23.04
C ASP A 250 -2.20 20.39 21.56
N VAL A 251 -1.08 20.88 21.05
CA VAL A 251 -0.94 21.34 19.68
C VAL A 251 -0.01 20.39 18.94
N LEU A 252 -0.43 19.91 17.78
CA LEU A 252 0.31 18.96 16.98
C LEU A 252 0.43 19.48 15.54
N ALA A 253 1.66 19.54 15.04
CA ALA A 253 1.96 19.78 13.64
C ALA A 253 2.51 18.48 13.02
N THR A 254 1.85 17.98 11.98
CA THR A 254 2.27 16.78 11.23
C THR A 254 2.45 17.07 9.75
N GLN A 255 3.29 16.25 9.11
CA GLN A 255 3.65 16.37 7.70
C GLN A 255 3.58 15.01 7.02
N ARG A 256 2.76 14.88 5.98
CA ARG A 256 2.72 13.65 5.17
C ARG A 256 3.65 13.77 3.98
N ARG A 257 4.51 12.76 3.78
CA ARG A 257 5.29 12.60 2.55
C ARG A 257 4.52 11.70 1.59
N GLN A 258 4.62 12.02 0.32
CA GLN A 258 4.11 11.21 -0.78
C GLN A 258 5.28 10.92 -1.73
N VAL A 259 5.55 9.64 -1.94
CA VAL A 259 6.51 9.19 -2.94
C VAL A 259 5.75 8.86 -4.22
N ARG A 260 6.19 9.45 -5.33
CA ARG A 260 5.68 9.18 -6.68
C ARG A 260 6.84 8.77 -7.57
N ARG A 261 6.68 7.69 -8.33
CA ARG A 261 7.65 7.24 -9.32
C ARG A 261 7.03 7.36 -10.70
N PHE A 262 7.78 7.92 -11.63
CA PHE A 262 7.39 8.08 -13.02
C PHE A 262 8.36 7.31 -13.90
N ASP A 263 7.81 6.52 -14.80
CA ASP A 263 8.57 5.96 -15.92
C ASP A 263 8.38 6.89 -17.11
N TYR A 264 9.45 7.18 -17.83
CA TYR A 264 9.36 7.99 -19.04
C TYR A 264 10.15 7.41 -20.20
N GLU A 265 9.66 7.64 -21.41
CA GLU A 265 10.26 7.15 -22.65
C GLU A 265 10.49 8.31 -23.63
N TYR A 266 11.74 8.49 -24.10
CA TYR A 266 12.03 9.43 -25.18
C TYR A 266 12.05 8.72 -26.53
N PRO A 267 11.28 9.18 -27.52
CA PRO A 267 11.47 8.76 -28.89
C PRO A 267 12.71 9.46 -29.47
N ILE A 268 13.63 8.69 -30.03
CA ILE A 268 14.80 9.17 -30.76
C ILE A 268 14.61 8.90 -32.25
N SER A 269 14.74 9.95 -33.05
CA SER A 269 14.75 9.89 -34.52
C SER A 269 16.09 10.37 -35.08
N PHE A 270 16.39 9.97 -36.32
CA PHE A 270 17.64 10.29 -36.99
C PHE A 270 17.40 11.08 -38.27
N GLY A 271 18.34 11.95 -38.61
CA GLY A 271 18.27 12.79 -39.80
C GLY A 271 19.65 13.12 -40.36
N GLY A 272 19.67 13.66 -41.57
CA GLY A 272 20.86 14.06 -42.31
C GLY A 272 21.26 13.04 -43.38
N TRP A 273 22.55 12.77 -43.47
CA TRP A 273 23.13 12.00 -44.57
C TRP A 273 24.07 10.89 -44.08
N VAL A 274 23.88 9.69 -44.63
CA VAL A 274 24.76 8.53 -44.44
C VAL A 274 25.61 8.32 -45.71
N ALA A 275 26.84 7.82 -45.54
CA ALA A 275 27.66 7.36 -46.67
C ALA A 275 27.46 5.86 -46.85
N LEU A 276 26.96 5.42 -48.00
CA LEU A 276 26.81 4.00 -48.34
C LEU A 276 27.93 3.56 -49.28
N TYR A 277 28.56 2.43 -49.00
CA TYR A 277 29.60 1.83 -49.82
C TYR A 277 29.04 0.66 -50.63
N TYR A 278 29.28 0.67 -51.94
CA TYR A 278 28.90 -0.37 -52.89
C TYR A 278 30.15 -1.08 -53.42
N PRO A 279 30.07 -2.39 -53.73
CA PRO A 279 31.20 -3.17 -54.23
C PRO A 279 31.70 -2.69 -55.61
N GLU A 280 30.88 -1.91 -56.32
CA GLU A 280 31.19 -1.34 -57.63
C GLU A 280 30.52 0.04 -57.80
N PRO A 281 30.97 0.88 -58.75
CA PRO A 281 30.39 2.20 -58.97
C PRO A 281 28.91 2.14 -59.35
N VAL A 282 28.08 2.90 -58.64
CA VAL A 282 26.65 3.01 -58.85
C VAL A 282 26.23 4.47 -59.07
N GLU A 283 25.05 4.66 -59.67
CA GLU A 283 24.54 5.98 -60.03
C GLU A 283 24.34 6.90 -58.81
N VAL A 284 24.88 8.12 -58.90
CA VAL A 284 24.72 9.17 -57.88
C VAL A 284 23.45 9.98 -58.18
N LYS A 285 22.49 10.07 -57.24
CA LYS A 285 21.25 10.86 -57.41
C LYS A 285 21.15 12.07 -56.47
N GLU A 286 21.73 11.98 -55.28
CA GLU A 286 21.63 12.93 -54.16
C GLU A 286 22.66 14.03 -54.37
N THR A 287 22.52 14.71 -55.50
CA THR A 287 23.45 15.70 -55.99
C THR A 287 23.01 17.11 -55.62
N ARG A 288 23.96 18.05 -55.54
CA ARG A 288 23.66 19.47 -55.26
C ARG A 288 22.71 20.06 -56.32
N PRO A 289 21.73 20.90 -55.93
CA PRO A 289 21.60 21.56 -54.62
C PRO A 289 20.74 20.81 -53.58
N ASP A 290 20.07 19.72 -53.97
CA ASP A 290 19.09 19.01 -53.13
C ASP A 290 19.72 17.89 -52.29
N GLY A 291 20.94 17.47 -52.63
CA GLY A 291 21.77 16.56 -51.84
C GLY A 291 23.20 17.07 -51.65
N PRO A 292 24.01 16.38 -50.83
CA PRO A 292 25.30 16.91 -50.41
C PRO A 292 26.44 16.58 -51.39
N GLN A 293 26.23 15.62 -52.30
CA GLN A 293 27.23 15.11 -53.24
C GLN A 293 27.31 15.97 -54.51
N ALA A 294 28.48 16.04 -55.15
CA ALA A 294 28.63 16.73 -56.44
C ALA A 294 27.94 15.94 -57.57
N LYS A 295 27.52 16.63 -58.64
CA LYS A 295 26.91 16.00 -59.84
C LYS A 295 27.89 15.11 -60.62
N GLU A 296 29.19 15.38 -60.49
CA GLU A 296 30.25 14.56 -61.06
C GLU A 296 31.14 14.00 -59.96
N PRO A 297 31.58 12.72 -60.07
CA PRO A 297 31.29 11.77 -61.16
C PRO A 297 29.86 11.20 -61.12
N LYS A 298 29.32 10.80 -62.29
CA LYS A 298 27.97 10.21 -62.42
C LYS A 298 27.83 8.86 -61.68
N TYR A 299 28.91 8.10 -61.59
CA TYR A 299 28.98 6.84 -60.87
C TYR A 299 30.04 6.92 -59.77
N SER A 300 29.71 6.40 -58.59
CA SER A 300 30.64 6.35 -57.46
C SER A 300 30.41 5.11 -56.61
N ARG A 301 31.45 4.62 -55.94
CA ARG A 301 31.34 3.52 -54.96
C ARG A 301 30.79 3.99 -53.62
N VAL A 302 30.95 5.29 -53.31
CA VAL A 302 30.41 5.88 -52.08
C VAL A 302 29.40 6.96 -52.44
N ILE A 303 28.15 6.74 -52.07
CA ILE A 303 27.07 7.67 -52.33
C ILE A 303 26.45 8.19 -51.04
N ALA A 304 25.97 9.44 -51.08
CA ALA A 304 25.16 10.00 -50.01
C ALA A 304 23.75 9.43 -50.07
N TRP A 305 23.19 9.07 -48.92
CA TRP A 305 21.81 8.63 -48.81
C TRP A 305 21.08 9.34 -47.67
N LYS A 306 19.78 9.58 -47.85
CA LYS A 306 18.94 10.30 -46.87
C LYS A 306 18.76 9.43 -45.63
N LEU A 307 19.00 10.00 -44.44
CA LEU A 307 18.82 9.31 -43.17
C LEU A 307 17.47 9.71 -42.55
N GLY A 308 16.67 8.72 -42.13
CA GLY A 308 15.40 8.91 -41.39
C GLY A 308 14.57 10.10 -41.86
N GLU A 309 14.43 11.13 -41.01
CA GLU A 309 13.63 12.35 -41.22
C GLU A 309 13.98 13.15 -42.49
N THR A 310 15.16 12.93 -43.08
CA THR A 310 15.60 13.62 -44.31
C THR A 310 15.02 12.97 -45.57
N GLY A 311 14.52 11.74 -45.49
CA GLY A 311 13.88 11.03 -46.59
C GLY A 311 12.41 10.73 -46.32
N THR A 312 11.73 10.14 -47.31
CA THR A 312 10.40 9.54 -47.12
C THR A 312 10.56 8.14 -46.55
N VAL A 313 9.50 7.59 -45.94
CA VAL A 313 9.51 6.23 -45.33
C VAL A 313 9.98 5.14 -46.30
N THR A 314 9.73 5.32 -47.60
CA THR A 314 10.10 4.38 -48.67
C THR A 314 11.53 4.54 -49.18
N GLU A 315 12.18 5.68 -48.93
CA GLU A 315 13.48 6.03 -49.50
C GLU A 315 14.57 6.27 -48.46
N ALA A 316 14.23 6.55 -47.21
CA ALA A 316 15.20 6.83 -46.16
C ALA A 316 15.92 5.55 -45.72
N PHE A 317 17.22 5.69 -45.44
CA PHE A 317 17.95 4.69 -44.66
C PHE A 317 17.48 4.81 -43.21
N ASP A 318 16.92 3.74 -42.68
CA ASP A 318 16.40 3.71 -41.33
C ASP A 318 17.46 3.11 -40.39
N LEU A 319 17.62 3.70 -39.20
CA LEU A 319 18.47 3.14 -38.15
C LEU A 319 17.63 2.51 -37.02
N THR A 320 16.30 2.69 -37.05
CA THR A 320 15.37 2.15 -36.05
C THR A 320 14.79 0.82 -36.49
N ASP A 321 14.32 -0.01 -35.56
CA ASP A 321 13.69 -1.29 -35.87
C ASP A 321 12.30 -1.05 -36.50
N GLU A 322 11.85 -1.93 -37.41
CA GLU A 322 10.60 -1.72 -38.17
C GLU A 322 9.39 -1.55 -37.23
N GLY A 323 8.75 -0.38 -37.29
CA GLY A 323 7.62 -0.03 -36.42
C GLY A 323 7.98 0.28 -34.96
N LYS A 324 9.27 0.36 -34.62
CA LYS A 324 9.76 0.62 -33.25
C LYS A 324 10.77 1.76 -33.26
N PRO A 325 10.34 3.03 -33.06
CA PRO A 325 11.29 4.11 -32.81
C PRO A 325 12.17 3.74 -31.62
N PHE A 326 13.43 4.20 -31.62
CA PHE A 326 14.31 3.93 -30.50
C PHE A 326 13.75 4.64 -29.26
N MET A 327 13.32 3.87 -28.26
CA MET A 327 12.76 4.38 -27.00
C MET A 327 13.78 4.25 -25.90
N GLN A 328 14.22 5.38 -25.36
CA GLN A 328 15.10 5.38 -24.19
C GLN A 328 14.26 5.54 -22.93
N LYS A 329 14.26 4.51 -22.08
CA LYS A 329 13.51 4.49 -20.83
C LYS A 329 14.29 5.14 -19.69
N GLY A 330 13.60 5.86 -18.83
CA GLY A 330 14.13 6.40 -17.59
C GLY A 330 13.13 6.36 -16.46
N GLU A 331 13.64 6.53 -15.25
CA GLU A 331 12.88 6.58 -14.01
C GLU A 331 13.09 7.95 -13.37
N ALA A 332 12.02 8.50 -12.81
CA ALA A 332 12.05 9.70 -11.98
C ALA A 332 11.36 9.42 -10.65
N GLU A 333 11.99 9.85 -9.56
CA GLU A 333 11.39 9.78 -8.22
C GLU A 333 11.14 11.19 -7.69
N VAL A 334 9.89 11.43 -7.30
CA VAL A 334 9.46 12.65 -6.62
C VAL A 334 9.05 12.28 -5.22
N VAL A 335 9.77 12.84 -4.25
CA VAL A 335 9.27 12.94 -2.88
C VAL A 335 8.61 14.31 -2.78
N SER A 336 7.30 14.31 -2.53
CA SER A 336 6.51 15.51 -2.30
C SER A 336 5.92 15.47 -0.90
N THR A 337 5.55 16.63 -0.39
CA THR A 337 4.87 16.77 0.90
C THR A 337 3.44 17.23 0.66
N LEU A 338 2.46 16.50 1.18
CA LEU A 338 1.06 16.99 1.23
C LEU A 338 1.00 18.17 2.21
N ALA A 339 0.06 19.12 2.10
CA ALA A 339 0.02 20.28 3.02
C ALA A 339 0.15 19.87 4.50
N GLY A 340 1.04 20.52 5.25
CA GLY A 340 1.25 20.27 6.67
C GLY A 340 -0.02 20.53 7.46
N VAL A 341 -0.37 19.61 8.36
CA VAL A 341 -1.56 19.69 9.19
C VAL A 341 -1.15 20.22 10.56
N HIS A 342 -1.63 21.40 10.93
CA HIS A 342 -1.41 22.02 12.23
C HIS A 342 -2.75 22.06 12.96
N GLU A 343 -2.91 21.18 13.95
CA GLU A 343 -4.18 20.93 14.62
C GLU A 343 -4.06 21.18 16.13
N VAL A 344 -5.13 21.76 16.68
CA VAL A 344 -5.32 21.89 18.13
C VAL A 344 -6.19 20.73 18.59
N PHE A 345 -5.67 19.94 19.54
CA PHE A 345 -6.42 18.89 20.21
C PHE A 345 -6.82 19.37 21.61
N GLU A 346 -8.12 19.23 21.91
CA GLU A 346 -8.82 19.49 23.17
C GLU A 346 -8.49 20.82 23.90
N LEU A 347 -9.48 21.70 23.93
CA LEU A 347 -9.60 22.73 24.95
C LEU A 347 -10.26 22.10 26.18
N GLU A 348 -9.48 21.39 26.99
CA GLU A 348 -10.00 20.89 28.27
C GLU A 348 -10.08 22.07 29.26
N THR A 349 -11.19 22.17 30.00
CA THR A 349 -11.35 23.14 31.09
C THR A 349 -11.08 22.42 32.41
N LEU A 350 -9.93 22.63 33.05
CA LEU A 350 -9.65 22.14 34.41
C LEU A 350 -10.57 22.88 35.36
N ASN A 351 -11.70 22.27 35.71
CA ASN A 351 -12.47 22.73 36.86
C ASN A 351 -11.76 22.26 38.14
N PHE A 352 -11.22 23.21 38.91
CA PHE A 352 -10.68 22.94 40.25
C PHE A 352 -11.80 22.72 41.29
N ASP A 353 -13.07 22.88 40.89
CA ASP A 353 -14.17 22.34 41.68
C ASP A 353 -14.03 20.82 41.72
N MET A 354 -13.74 20.31 42.91
CA MET A 354 -13.60 18.88 43.17
C MET A 354 -14.74 18.07 42.57
N LYS A 355 -15.96 18.59 42.44
CA LYS A 355 -17.08 17.85 41.86
C LYS A 355 -16.98 17.55 40.36
N ASN A 356 -16.16 18.32 39.65
CA ASN A 356 -15.97 18.22 38.19
C ASN A 356 -14.56 17.73 37.83
N HIS A 357 -13.75 17.38 38.83
CA HIS A 357 -12.41 16.81 38.64
C HIS A 357 -12.51 15.36 38.13
N PRO A 358 -11.69 14.89 37.18
CA PRO A 358 -11.84 13.55 36.55
C PRO A 358 -11.62 12.35 37.49
N LEU A 359 -11.12 12.60 38.71
CA LEU A 359 -11.02 11.60 39.79
C LEU A 359 -12.15 11.69 40.82
N TYR A 360 -13.05 12.65 40.68
CA TYR A 360 -14.24 12.75 41.53
C TYR A 360 -15.33 11.83 41.03
N LYS A 361 -15.60 10.80 41.81
CA LYS A 361 -16.72 9.88 41.59
C LYS A 361 -17.97 10.44 42.26
N GLY A 362 -18.63 11.37 41.58
CA GLY A 362 -20.03 11.72 41.84
C GLY A 362 -20.87 11.39 40.63
N GLY A 363 -21.44 10.18 40.60
CA GLY A 363 -22.55 9.77 39.73
C GLY A 363 -22.32 9.90 38.23
N SER A 364 -21.76 8.85 37.62
CA SER A 364 -21.63 8.66 36.17
C SER A 364 -22.92 8.90 35.38
N GLY A 365 -22.85 9.73 34.35
CA GLY A 365 -23.81 9.75 33.23
C GLY A 365 -23.08 9.43 31.93
N GLU A 366 -22.78 8.13 31.71
CA GLU A 366 -22.50 7.61 30.38
C GLU A 366 -23.73 7.82 29.49
N ARG A 367 -23.55 7.90 28.18
CA ARG A 367 -24.64 8.02 27.21
C ARG A 367 -25.54 6.76 27.32
N GLU A 368 -26.59 6.84 28.13
CA GLU A 368 -27.57 5.77 28.32
C GLU A 368 -28.34 5.55 27.01
N ILE A 369 -27.93 4.52 26.27
CA ILE A 369 -28.89 3.73 25.50
C ILE A 369 -29.78 3.09 26.56
N PRO A 370 -31.12 3.09 26.46
CA PRO A 370 -31.98 2.46 27.48
C PRO A 370 -31.68 0.97 27.47
N ARG A 371 -30.80 0.52 28.38
CA ARG A 371 -30.52 -0.90 28.58
C ARG A 371 -31.62 -1.41 29.49
N GLU A 372 -32.51 -2.23 28.96
CA GLU A 372 -33.39 -3.01 29.82
C GLU A 372 -32.52 -3.81 30.79
N ALA A 373 -32.84 -3.74 32.08
CA ALA A 373 -32.08 -4.44 33.10
C ALA A 373 -32.05 -5.95 32.80
N PRO A 374 -30.93 -6.65 33.05
CA PRO A 374 -30.85 -8.10 32.89
C PRO A 374 -31.99 -8.80 33.63
N VAL A 375 -32.74 -9.65 32.92
CA VAL A 375 -33.82 -10.42 33.52
C VAL A 375 -33.25 -11.72 34.06
N GLU A 376 -33.37 -11.93 35.37
CA GLU A 376 -33.02 -13.20 35.99
C GLU A 376 -34.06 -14.27 35.63
N LEU A 377 -33.62 -15.34 34.96
CA LEU A 377 -34.48 -16.45 34.56
C LEU A 377 -34.40 -17.62 35.52
N ALA A 378 -33.21 -17.94 36.00
CA ALA A 378 -33.01 -19.05 36.94
C ALA A 378 -31.87 -18.75 37.90
N THR A 379 -31.92 -19.37 39.07
CA THR A 379 -30.89 -19.32 40.12
C THR A 379 -30.58 -20.73 40.65
N GLY A 380 -29.54 -20.86 41.45
CA GLY A 380 -29.16 -22.15 42.05
C GLY A 380 -28.41 -23.09 41.11
N LEU A 381 -27.81 -22.57 40.03
CA LEU A 381 -27.04 -23.33 39.04
C LEU A 381 -25.56 -23.57 39.44
N GLY A 382 -25.22 -23.39 40.71
CA GLY A 382 -23.86 -23.54 41.22
C GLY A 382 -22.86 -22.58 40.57
N THR A 383 -21.69 -23.09 40.16
CA THR A 383 -20.69 -22.32 39.42
C THR A 383 -20.90 -22.49 37.92
N ALA A 384 -21.86 -21.73 37.38
CA ALA A 384 -22.30 -21.84 36.00
C ALA A 384 -21.28 -21.25 35.00
N ASP A 385 -20.37 -22.09 34.49
CA ASP A 385 -19.24 -21.67 33.64
C ASP A 385 -19.51 -21.77 32.13
N GLY A 386 -20.39 -22.69 31.71
CA GLY A 386 -20.70 -22.99 30.32
C GLY A 386 -22.20 -22.94 30.06
N LEU A 387 -22.56 -22.59 28.83
CA LEU A 387 -23.94 -22.39 28.41
C LEU A 387 -24.12 -22.79 26.95
N ALA A 388 -25.07 -23.68 26.68
CA ALA A 388 -25.54 -23.96 25.33
C ALA A 388 -27.07 -23.88 25.26
N LEU A 389 -27.59 -23.46 24.11
CA LEU A 389 -29.02 -23.22 23.92
C LEU A 389 -29.60 -24.23 22.92
N ASP A 390 -30.74 -24.80 23.29
CA ASP A 390 -31.68 -25.50 22.42
C ASP A 390 -32.89 -24.59 22.23
N LEU A 391 -32.78 -23.69 21.25
CA LEU A 391 -33.80 -22.68 20.98
C LEU A 391 -35.10 -23.31 20.45
N THR A 392 -35.02 -24.46 19.78
CA THR A 392 -36.19 -25.18 19.26
C THR A 392 -37.07 -25.70 20.39
N ASN A 393 -36.46 -26.26 21.44
CA ASN A 393 -37.20 -26.76 22.61
C ASN A 393 -37.27 -25.74 23.77
N GLN A 394 -36.77 -24.53 23.56
CA GLN A 394 -36.70 -23.46 24.57
C GLN A 394 -35.99 -23.91 25.86
N LYS A 395 -34.83 -24.57 25.71
CA LYS A 395 -34.02 -25.04 26.84
C LYS A 395 -32.60 -24.47 26.80
N ALA A 396 -32.03 -24.19 27.98
CA ALA A 396 -30.62 -23.92 28.16
C ALA A 396 -29.97 -25.07 28.93
N TYR A 397 -28.76 -25.43 28.54
CA TYR A 397 -27.93 -26.41 29.23
C TYR A 397 -26.72 -25.71 29.84
N VAL A 398 -26.54 -25.88 31.15
CA VAL A 398 -25.59 -25.10 31.95
C VAL A 398 -24.70 -26.01 32.77
N THR A 399 -23.39 -25.85 32.68
CA THR A 399 -22.42 -26.64 33.44
C THR A 399 -22.14 -25.99 34.80
N ASP A 400 -22.39 -26.72 35.88
CA ASP A 400 -21.89 -26.38 37.22
C ASP A 400 -20.51 -27.01 37.40
N ARG A 401 -19.49 -26.17 37.51
CA ARG A 401 -18.08 -26.58 37.48
C ARG A 401 -17.58 -27.29 38.72
N TYR A 402 -18.12 -26.97 39.89
CA TYR A 402 -17.60 -27.49 41.16
C TYR A 402 -18.62 -28.44 41.81
N ASN A 403 -18.32 -28.94 43.01
CA ASN A 403 -19.20 -29.86 43.75
C ASN A 403 -19.56 -31.14 42.97
N ASP A 404 -18.52 -31.83 42.49
CA ASP A 404 -18.60 -33.02 41.63
C ASP A 404 -19.24 -32.81 40.24
N GLY A 405 -19.64 -31.59 39.90
CA GLY A 405 -20.05 -31.20 38.55
C GLY A 405 -21.43 -31.68 38.15
N LYS A 406 -22.24 -30.77 37.61
CA LYS A 406 -23.58 -31.08 37.09
C LYS A 406 -23.81 -30.43 35.74
N LEU A 407 -24.64 -31.07 34.92
CA LEU A 407 -25.19 -30.44 33.73
C LEU A 407 -26.65 -30.12 34.02
N TYR A 408 -26.97 -28.84 34.23
CA TYR A 408 -28.34 -28.35 34.40
C TYR A 408 -29.06 -28.23 33.05
N LYS A 409 -30.39 -28.36 33.09
CA LYS A 409 -31.32 -28.06 32.00
C LYS A 409 -32.35 -27.06 32.52
N VAL A 410 -32.41 -25.90 31.90
CA VAL A 410 -33.26 -24.77 32.31
C VAL A 410 -34.27 -24.48 31.22
N ASP A 411 -35.52 -24.23 31.59
CA ASP A 411 -36.58 -23.74 30.72
C ASP A 411 -36.40 -22.24 30.44
N LEU A 412 -36.28 -21.86 29.17
CA LEU A 412 -36.07 -20.46 28.79
C LEU A 412 -37.33 -19.59 28.89
N ALA A 413 -38.52 -20.21 28.87
CA ALA A 413 -39.80 -19.50 28.98
C ALA A 413 -40.20 -19.25 30.44
N GLY A 414 -39.94 -20.23 31.32
CA GLY A 414 -40.42 -20.21 32.70
C GLY A 414 -39.34 -20.26 33.80
N GLY A 415 -38.06 -20.42 33.45
CA GLY A 415 -36.96 -20.52 34.43
C GLY A 415 -36.87 -21.84 35.19
N GLY A 416 -37.79 -22.78 34.91
CA GLY A 416 -37.82 -24.10 35.54
C GLY A 416 -36.51 -24.84 35.33
N THR A 417 -35.89 -25.30 36.43
CA THR A 417 -34.56 -25.90 36.42
C THR A 417 -34.63 -27.38 36.83
N ASP A 418 -33.97 -28.24 36.05
CA ASP A 418 -33.70 -29.65 36.32
C ASP A 418 -32.22 -29.95 35.98
N TRP A 419 -31.71 -31.16 36.20
CA TRP A 419 -30.35 -31.54 35.80
C TRP A 419 -30.32 -32.74 34.85
N VAL A 420 -29.54 -32.70 33.79
CA VAL A 420 -29.36 -33.86 32.90
C VAL A 420 -28.63 -34.98 33.63
N LEU A 421 -27.49 -34.67 34.25
CA LEU A 421 -26.64 -35.64 34.94
C LEU A 421 -25.77 -34.93 36.01
N GLU A 422 -25.31 -35.68 37.00
CA GLU A 422 -24.42 -35.22 38.08
C GLU A 422 -23.15 -36.10 38.17
N LYS A 423 -22.20 -35.70 39.03
CA LYS A 423 -20.92 -36.39 39.24
C LYS A 423 -20.06 -36.41 37.97
N LEU A 424 -20.05 -35.29 37.25
CA LEU A 424 -19.37 -35.13 35.97
C LEU A 424 -17.89 -34.71 36.11
N GLY A 425 -17.43 -34.35 37.31
CA GLY A 425 -16.07 -33.85 37.54
C GLY A 425 -16.00 -32.32 37.46
N GLN A 426 -14.87 -31.76 37.00
CA GLN A 426 -14.69 -30.31 36.90
C GLN A 426 -15.07 -29.80 35.51
N VAL A 427 -16.37 -29.79 35.23
CA VAL A 427 -16.91 -29.42 33.92
C VAL A 427 -16.81 -27.92 33.65
N ASN A 428 -16.47 -27.51 32.44
CA ASN A 428 -16.37 -26.08 32.09
C ASN A 428 -17.41 -25.66 31.06
N ASP A 429 -17.34 -26.22 29.87
CA ASP A 429 -18.13 -25.79 28.72
C ASP A 429 -18.91 -26.95 28.11
N VAL A 430 -19.98 -26.61 27.39
CA VAL A 430 -20.92 -27.56 26.80
C VAL A 430 -21.30 -27.15 25.38
N ALA A 431 -21.35 -28.13 24.47
CA ALA A 431 -21.90 -27.97 23.13
C ALA A 431 -22.91 -29.09 22.84
N LEU A 432 -23.94 -28.81 22.05
CA LEU A 432 -25.07 -29.73 21.86
C LEU A 432 -25.04 -30.40 20.48
N ASP A 433 -25.23 -31.71 20.48
CA ASP A 433 -25.62 -32.51 19.33
C ASP A 433 -27.08 -32.94 19.54
N LEU A 434 -28.00 -32.04 19.17
CA LEU A 434 -29.44 -32.26 19.36
C LEU A 434 -29.96 -33.45 18.54
N PRO A 435 -29.59 -33.65 17.25
CA PRO A 435 -30.00 -34.84 16.49
C PRO A 435 -29.48 -36.15 17.11
N GLY A 436 -28.26 -36.14 17.67
CA GLY A 436 -27.69 -37.27 18.39
C GLY A 436 -28.19 -37.46 19.83
N ASN A 437 -29.02 -36.53 20.35
CA ASN A 437 -29.50 -36.49 21.73
C ASN A 437 -28.34 -36.52 22.76
N LYS A 438 -27.26 -35.78 22.47
CA LYS A 438 -26.04 -35.75 23.28
C LYS A 438 -25.55 -34.33 23.53
N ALA A 439 -24.90 -34.13 24.68
CA ALA A 439 -24.11 -32.95 24.98
C ALA A 439 -22.63 -33.33 25.08
N TYR A 440 -21.77 -32.60 24.39
CA TYR A 440 -20.31 -32.67 24.51
C TYR A 440 -19.88 -31.73 25.63
N VAL A 441 -19.22 -32.29 26.65
CA VAL A 441 -18.84 -31.57 27.86
C VAL A 441 -17.33 -31.66 28.07
N THR A 442 -16.72 -30.53 28.40
CA THR A 442 -15.30 -30.43 28.71
C THR A 442 -15.06 -30.57 30.21
N ASP A 443 -14.10 -31.42 30.61
CA ASP A 443 -13.71 -31.63 32.00
C ASP A 443 -12.21 -31.34 32.18
N TYR A 444 -11.93 -30.28 32.94
CA TYR A 444 -10.58 -29.74 33.08
C TYR A 444 -9.68 -30.60 33.96
N SER A 445 -10.22 -31.12 35.07
CA SER A 445 -9.44 -31.96 35.98
C SER A 445 -9.35 -33.41 35.51
N GLY A 446 -10.41 -33.94 34.90
CA GLY A 446 -10.38 -35.25 34.24
C GLY A 446 -9.67 -35.25 32.88
N LYS A 447 -9.22 -34.08 32.41
CA LYS A 447 -8.43 -33.87 31.20
C LYS A 447 -9.05 -34.47 29.93
N ARG A 448 -10.35 -34.29 29.75
CA ARG A 448 -11.12 -35.01 28.72
C ARG A 448 -12.27 -34.22 28.14
N LEU A 449 -12.68 -34.64 26.94
CA LEU A 449 -13.95 -34.36 26.31
C LEU A 449 -14.79 -35.62 26.40
N PHE A 450 -16.05 -35.51 26.80
CA PHE A 450 -16.97 -36.65 26.88
C PHE A 450 -18.39 -36.25 26.48
N THR A 451 -19.23 -37.23 26.16
CA THR A 451 -20.65 -37.00 25.88
C THR A 451 -21.55 -37.44 27.02
N VAL A 452 -22.62 -36.68 27.23
CA VAL A 452 -23.74 -37.00 28.14
C VAL A 452 -25.01 -37.17 27.31
N ASN A 453 -25.82 -38.19 27.62
CA ASN A 453 -27.14 -38.36 27.00
C ASN A 453 -28.11 -37.32 27.59
N LEU A 454 -28.79 -36.57 26.72
CA LEU A 454 -29.66 -35.46 27.16
C LEU A 454 -31.01 -35.92 27.75
N SER A 455 -31.42 -37.16 27.48
CA SER A 455 -32.74 -37.69 27.84
C SER A 455 -32.69 -38.90 28.78
N ASP A 456 -31.57 -39.61 28.86
CA ASP A 456 -31.37 -40.76 29.73
C ASP A 456 -30.34 -40.47 30.82
N ARG A 457 -30.83 -40.12 32.02
CA ARG A 457 -30.00 -39.84 33.21
C ARG A 457 -29.31 -41.10 33.76
N SER A 458 -29.69 -42.31 33.33
CA SER A 458 -29.02 -43.56 33.73
C SER A 458 -27.82 -43.91 32.85
N ALA A 459 -27.73 -43.30 31.66
CA ALA A 459 -26.62 -43.52 30.74
C ALA A 459 -25.32 -42.94 31.31
N SER A 460 -24.28 -43.77 31.35
CA SER A 460 -22.95 -43.32 31.77
C SER A 460 -22.32 -42.39 30.72
N PRO A 461 -21.56 -41.36 31.14
CA PRO A 461 -20.79 -40.52 30.23
C PRO A 461 -19.83 -41.34 29.37
N VAL A 462 -19.72 -41.01 28.09
CA VAL A 462 -18.81 -41.68 27.14
C VAL A 462 -17.66 -40.75 26.83
N THR A 463 -16.43 -41.16 27.18
CA THR A 463 -15.24 -40.39 26.82
C THR A 463 -15.07 -40.34 25.31
N VAL A 464 -14.89 -39.13 24.78
CA VAL A 464 -14.64 -38.86 23.36
C VAL A 464 -13.13 -38.74 23.12
N ALA A 465 -12.43 -37.96 23.94
CA ALA A 465 -11.00 -37.74 23.84
C ALA A 465 -10.40 -37.37 25.21
N GLU A 466 -9.11 -37.64 25.40
CA GLU A 466 -8.38 -37.41 26.65
C GLU A 466 -7.04 -36.70 26.41
N GLY A 467 -6.36 -36.34 27.51
CA GLY A 467 -4.98 -35.82 27.48
C GLY A 467 -4.89 -34.32 27.20
N MET A 468 -5.91 -33.54 27.57
CA MET A 468 -5.96 -32.08 27.39
C MET A 468 -6.69 -31.43 28.56
N ARG A 469 -6.27 -30.25 29.03
CA ARG A 469 -7.06 -29.52 30.04
C ARG A 469 -8.20 -28.76 29.37
N ALA A 470 -9.22 -29.51 28.97
CA ALA A 470 -10.35 -29.05 28.18
C ALA A 470 -11.11 -27.93 28.91
N TYR A 471 -11.26 -26.78 28.24
CA TYR A 471 -11.93 -25.61 28.82
C TYR A 471 -13.12 -25.12 28.00
N GLY A 472 -13.01 -25.10 26.68
CA GLY A 472 -14.06 -24.70 25.74
C GLY A 472 -14.26 -25.75 24.66
N VAL A 473 -15.48 -25.84 24.12
CA VAL A 473 -15.82 -26.78 23.04
C VAL A 473 -16.76 -26.14 22.02
N ALA A 474 -16.48 -26.35 20.75
CA ALA A 474 -17.39 -26.05 19.65
C ALA A 474 -17.46 -27.23 18.68
N LEU A 475 -18.64 -27.45 18.09
CA LEU A 475 -18.91 -28.59 17.20
C LEU A 475 -19.15 -28.10 15.78
N ASP A 476 -18.54 -28.80 14.83
CA ASP A 476 -18.89 -28.78 13.41
C ASP A 476 -19.50 -30.15 13.08
N LEU A 477 -20.79 -30.29 13.39
CA LEU A 477 -21.53 -31.55 13.23
C LEU A 477 -21.57 -32.01 11.76
N PRO A 478 -21.83 -31.15 10.75
CA PRO A 478 -21.76 -31.57 9.34
C PRO A 478 -20.39 -32.11 8.93
N GLY A 479 -19.31 -31.55 9.50
CA GLY A 479 -17.95 -32.02 9.28
C GLY A 479 -17.54 -33.23 10.13
N ASN A 480 -18.37 -33.68 11.08
CA ASN A 480 -18.02 -34.63 12.14
C ASN A 480 -16.77 -34.23 12.93
N LYS A 481 -16.66 -32.94 13.29
CA LYS A 481 -15.49 -32.40 14.00
C LYS A 481 -15.87 -31.74 15.32
N ALA A 482 -14.97 -31.84 16.29
CA ALA A 482 -15.01 -31.04 17.51
C ALA A 482 -13.72 -30.21 17.65
N TYR A 483 -13.87 -28.97 18.09
CA TYR A 483 -12.76 -28.07 18.38
C TYR A 483 -12.74 -27.79 19.87
N VAL A 484 -11.66 -28.20 20.54
CA VAL A 484 -11.52 -28.13 22.00
C VAL A 484 -10.32 -27.26 22.35
N THR A 485 -10.48 -26.36 23.31
CA THR A 485 -9.37 -25.57 23.83
C THR A 485 -8.71 -26.26 25.02
N ASP A 486 -7.39 -26.39 24.97
CA ASP A 486 -6.53 -26.79 26.08
C ASP A 486 -5.89 -25.55 26.68
N VAL A 487 -6.41 -25.12 27.84
CA VAL A 487 -6.03 -23.84 28.45
C VAL A 487 -4.61 -23.85 29.02
N ASP A 488 -4.12 -24.99 29.51
CA ASP A 488 -2.75 -25.10 30.04
C ASP A 488 -1.77 -25.51 28.94
N GLY A 489 -2.22 -26.34 27.99
CA GLY A 489 -1.45 -26.66 26.79
C GLY A 489 -1.30 -25.47 25.83
N GLY A 490 -2.16 -24.45 25.95
CA GLY A 490 -2.16 -23.27 25.09
C GLY A 490 -2.52 -23.60 23.65
N LYS A 491 -3.52 -24.46 23.44
CA LYS A 491 -3.85 -25.00 22.11
C LYS A 491 -5.35 -24.99 21.82
N LEU A 492 -5.70 -24.77 20.57
CA LEU A 492 -6.95 -25.26 19.98
C LEU A 492 -6.65 -26.62 19.35
N ILE A 493 -7.49 -27.62 19.61
CA ILE A 493 -7.32 -29.00 19.13
C ILE A 493 -8.54 -29.41 18.31
N GLU A 494 -8.33 -29.86 17.08
CA GLU A 494 -9.37 -30.47 16.23
C GLU A 494 -9.39 -31.99 16.47
N PHE A 495 -10.59 -32.51 16.72
CA PHE A 495 -10.88 -33.94 16.82
C PHE A 495 -11.84 -34.37 15.72
N ASP A 496 -11.54 -35.52 15.12
CA ASP A 496 -12.43 -36.23 14.20
C ASP A 496 -13.33 -37.19 14.99
N LEU A 497 -14.64 -36.92 14.94
CA LEU A 497 -15.68 -37.62 15.68
C LEU A 497 -16.14 -38.92 14.98
N THR A 498 -15.58 -39.28 13.83
CA THR A 498 -15.90 -40.53 13.13
C THR A 498 -15.31 -41.79 13.80
N SER A 499 -14.41 -41.60 14.76
CA SER A 499 -13.70 -42.66 15.49
C SER A 499 -14.00 -42.62 16.99
N ALA A 500 -13.89 -43.77 17.66
CA ALA A 500 -14.02 -43.90 19.11
C ALA A 500 -12.81 -44.66 19.66
N PRO A 501 -11.89 -44.02 20.42
CA PRO A 501 -11.88 -42.59 20.76
C PRO A 501 -11.65 -41.69 19.54
N ALA A 502 -12.06 -40.43 19.64
CA ALA A 502 -11.92 -39.45 18.56
C ALA A 502 -10.45 -39.16 18.27
N ALA A 503 -10.07 -39.21 17.00
CA ALA A 503 -8.71 -38.98 16.57
C ALA A 503 -8.36 -37.49 16.61
N ARG A 504 -7.24 -37.13 17.25
CA ARG A 504 -6.65 -35.78 17.18
C ARG A 504 -6.09 -35.54 15.78
N GLN A 505 -6.54 -34.49 15.11
CA GLN A 505 -6.14 -34.17 13.74
C GLN A 505 -5.13 -33.02 13.71
N ARG A 506 -5.57 -31.81 14.09
CA ARG A 506 -4.79 -30.56 13.97
C ARG A 506 -4.75 -29.82 15.29
N THR A 507 -3.70 -29.01 15.47
CA THR A 507 -3.55 -28.14 16.64
C THR A 507 -3.04 -26.78 16.25
N TRP A 508 -3.53 -25.73 16.92
CA TRP A 508 -3.07 -24.35 16.76
C TRP A 508 -2.65 -23.77 18.10
N ASP A 509 -1.52 -23.05 18.14
CA ASP A 509 -0.97 -22.49 19.37
C ASP A 509 -1.65 -21.18 19.74
N VAL A 510 -2.59 -21.25 20.68
CA VAL A 510 -3.30 -20.10 21.24
C VAL A 510 -3.04 -20.07 22.76
N PRO A 511 -2.14 -19.21 23.25
CA PRO A 511 -1.81 -19.16 24.67
C PRO A 511 -3.05 -18.99 25.53
N ARG A 512 -3.19 -19.83 26.57
CA ARG A 512 -4.30 -19.77 27.53
C ARG A 512 -5.69 -19.82 26.87
N ALA A 513 -5.86 -20.62 25.83
CA ALA A 513 -7.12 -20.79 25.10
C ALA A 513 -8.29 -21.20 26.03
N ALA A 514 -9.40 -20.48 25.94
CA ALA A 514 -10.57 -20.63 26.79
C ALA A 514 -11.84 -20.86 25.97
N GLY A 515 -12.69 -19.84 25.75
CA GLY A 515 -13.88 -20.00 24.91
C GLY A 515 -13.53 -20.22 23.45
N VAL A 516 -14.36 -20.98 22.73
CA VAL A 516 -14.24 -21.17 21.28
C VAL A 516 -15.61 -21.07 20.63
N ALA A 517 -15.68 -20.38 19.49
CA ALA A 517 -16.86 -20.34 18.64
C ALA A 517 -16.45 -20.45 17.17
N LEU A 518 -17.30 -21.07 16.35
CA LEU A 518 -17.02 -21.34 14.94
C LEU A 518 -17.90 -20.47 14.04
N ASN A 519 -17.34 -20.00 12.94
CA ASN A 519 -18.10 -19.38 11.87
C ASN A 519 -17.38 -19.49 10.52
N GLY A 520 -18.03 -20.11 9.52
CA GLY A 520 -17.61 -20.07 8.12
C GLY A 520 -16.17 -20.55 7.87
N GLY A 521 -15.73 -21.63 8.53
CA GLY A 521 -14.36 -22.15 8.42
C GLY A 521 -13.32 -21.40 9.26
N LYS A 522 -13.76 -20.56 10.20
CA LYS A 522 -12.92 -19.90 11.19
C LYS A 522 -13.31 -20.29 12.60
N ALA A 523 -12.34 -20.29 13.50
CA ALA A 523 -12.56 -20.33 14.94
C ALA A 523 -12.18 -18.98 15.57
N TYR A 524 -12.98 -18.54 16.53
CA TYR A 524 -12.68 -17.43 17.41
C TYR A 524 -12.43 -17.97 18.81
N ILE A 525 -11.27 -17.64 19.38
CA ILE A 525 -10.78 -18.21 20.64
C ILE A 525 -10.53 -17.10 21.63
N GLY A 526 -11.25 -17.13 22.76
CA GLY A 526 -10.98 -16.25 23.89
C GLY A 526 -9.86 -16.79 24.77
N GLN A 527 -9.16 -15.92 25.49
CA GLN A 527 -8.13 -16.30 26.46
C GLN A 527 -8.65 -16.33 27.90
N TYR A 528 -8.05 -17.18 28.72
CA TYR A 528 -8.47 -17.37 30.11
C TYR A 528 -8.02 -16.24 31.05
N ASP A 529 -6.77 -15.81 31.00
CA ASP A 529 -6.21 -14.82 31.94
C ASP A 529 -5.40 -13.71 31.26
N LEU A 530 -5.34 -13.73 29.93
CA LEU A 530 -4.65 -12.73 29.11
C LEU A 530 -5.61 -11.72 28.44
N GLY A 531 -6.92 -11.99 28.46
CA GLY A 531 -7.95 -11.06 27.98
C GLY A 531 -7.93 -10.79 26.48
N GLY A 532 -7.36 -11.68 25.67
CA GLY A 532 -7.37 -11.60 24.22
C GLY A 532 -8.50 -12.41 23.57
N LEU A 533 -8.91 -11.96 22.38
CA LEU A 533 -9.71 -12.72 21.42
C LEU A 533 -8.87 -12.94 20.17
N TYR A 534 -8.77 -14.19 19.73
CA TYR A 534 -7.99 -14.62 18.57
C TYR A 534 -8.89 -15.21 17.48
N GLU A 535 -8.49 -15.06 16.22
CA GLU A 535 -9.09 -15.67 15.05
C GLU A 535 -8.12 -16.72 14.49
N VAL A 536 -8.62 -17.90 14.17
CA VAL A 536 -7.89 -18.98 13.48
C VAL A 536 -8.64 -19.33 12.21
N ASP A 537 -7.93 -19.36 11.09
CA ASP A 537 -8.43 -19.89 9.83
C ASP A 537 -8.27 -21.42 9.83
N LEU A 538 -9.40 -22.14 9.83
CA LEU A 538 -9.41 -23.61 9.89
C LEU A 538 -9.23 -24.25 8.51
N ASN A 539 -9.35 -23.48 7.43
CA ASN A 539 -9.18 -23.97 6.07
C ASN A 539 -7.71 -23.87 5.61
N ALA A 540 -6.93 -22.98 6.22
CA ALA A 540 -5.52 -22.83 5.93
C ALA A 540 -4.68 -23.87 6.68
N ASP A 541 -3.85 -24.63 5.95
CA ASP A 541 -2.85 -25.51 6.56
C ASP A 541 -1.83 -24.67 7.35
N GLY A 542 -1.80 -24.88 8.67
CA GLY A 542 -0.93 -24.11 9.57
C GLY A 542 -1.37 -22.65 9.80
N GLY A 543 -2.65 -22.32 9.62
CA GLY A 543 -3.19 -20.97 9.83
C GLY A 543 -2.82 -20.39 11.21
N ALA A 544 -1.84 -19.48 11.25
CA ALA A 544 -1.38 -18.90 12.51
C ALA A 544 -2.50 -18.09 13.18
N PRO A 545 -2.76 -18.29 14.49
CA PRO A 545 -3.75 -17.50 15.22
C PRO A 545 -3.45 -16.01 15.17
N ARG A 546 -4.45 -15.19 14.87
CA ARG A 546 -4.34 -13.73 14.75
C ARG A 546 -5.09 -13.05 15.88
N ASN A 547 -4.49 -12.05 16.52
CA ASN A 547 -5.19 -11.26 17.53
C ASN A 547 -6.31 -10.42 16.86
N VAL A 548 -7.51 -10.45 17.45
CA VAL A 548 -8.66 -9.64 17.04
C VAL A 548 -8.85 -8.48 18.00
N ALA A 549 -8.83 -8.76 19.30
CA ALA A 549 -8.98 -7.76 20.34
C ALA A 549 -8.22 -8.17 21.61
N THR A 550 -7.93 -7.19 22.46
CA THR A 550 -7.28 -7.35 23.77
C THR A 550 -8.05 -6.57 24.84
N ASN A 551 -7.68 -6.73 26.11
CA ASN A 551 -8.33 -6.09 27.25
C ASN A 551 -9.82 -6.42 27.38
N LEU A 552 -10.16 -7.69 27.17
CA LEU A 552 -11.52 -8.26 27.32
C LEU A 552 -11.74 -8.92 28.69
N GLY A 553 -10.79 -8.76 29.62
CA GLY A 553 -10.89 -9.25 30.99
C GLY A 553 -10.47 -10.70 31.16
N TYR A 554 -11.15 -11.41 32.08
CA TYR A 554 -10.81 -12.77 32.48
C TYR A 554 -11.85 -13.78 31.99
N SER A 555 -11.39 -14.99 31.67
CA SER A 555 -12.15 -16.14 31.18
C SER A 555 -13.06 -15.80 30.00
N VAL A 556 -12.44 -15.24 28.95
CA VAL A 556 -13.10 -14.78 27.72
C VAL A 556 -13.83 -15.95 27.05
N ARG A 557 -15.16 -16.00 27.20
CA ARG A 557 -16.05 -16.83 26.37
C ARG A 557 -16.55 -16.01 25.20
N VAL A 558 -16.85 -16.68 24.10
CA VAL A 558 -17.21 -16.05 22.85
C VAL A 558 -18.45 -16.71 22.28
N ALA A 559 -19.42 -15.89 21.86
CA ALA A 559 -20.54 -16.29 21.04
C ALA A 559 -20.60 -15.38 19.80
N LEU A 560 -20.80 -15.96 18.62
CA LEU A 560 -20.72 -15.23 17.36
C LEU A 560 -22.10 -14.85 16.84
N ASP A 561 -22.27 -13.56 16.57
CA ASP A 561 -23.37 -13.03 15.79
C ASP A 561 -22.95 -13.05 14.31
N GLY A 562 -22.80 -14.27 13.79
CA GLY A 562 -22.43 -14.52 12.40
C GLY A 562 -21.03 -14.00 12.08
N ALA A 563 -20.85 -13.38 10.92
CA ALA A 563 -19.54 -12.91 10.44
C ALA A 563 -19.18 -11.48 10.85
N VAL A 564 -20.06 -10.80 11.59
CA VAL A 564 -19.92 -9.36 11.85
C VAL A 564 -19.41 -9.09 13.26
N ASN A 565 -20.09 -9.63 14.28
CA ASN A 565 -19.82 -9.32 15.68
C ASN A 565 -19.63 -10.59 16.53
N ALA A 566 -18.83 -10.45 17.58
CA ALA A 566 -18.67 -11.42 18.65
C ALA A 566 -19.12 -10.80 19.98
N TYR A 567 -19.89 -11.55 20.76
CA TYR A 567 -20.23 -11.20 22.13
C TYR A 567 -19.34 -11.98 23.07
N VAL A 568 -18.67 -11.25 23.95
CA VAL A 568 -17.54 -11.74 24.73
C VAL A 568 -17.72 -11.44 26.20
N SER A 569 -17.57 -12.45 27.05
CA SER A 569 -17.66 -12.27 28.50
C SER A 569 -16.37 -11.71 29.10
N ASP A 570 -16.52 -10.73 29.98
CA ASP A 570 -15.50 -10.32 30.96
C ASP A 570 -15.96 -10.79 32.35
N SER A 571 -15.49 -11.97 32.76
CA SER A 571 -15.91 -12.58 34.03
C SER A 571 -15.53 -11.72 35.23
N SER A 572 -14.38 -11.05 35.20
CA SER A 572 -13.89 -10.25 36.33
C SER A 572 -14.59 -8.90 36.45
N GLY A 573 -14.85 -8.23 35.33
CA GLY A 573 -15.53 -6.94 35.30
C GLY A 573 -17.04 -7.06 35.37
N GLY A 574 -17.59 -8.26 35.18
CA GLY A 574 -19.01 -8.54 35.16
C GLY A 574 -19.76 -7.86 34.03
N LYS A 575 -19.10 -7.84 32.87
CA LYS A 575 -19.51 -7.12 31.67
C LYS A 575 -19.59 -8.06 30.48
N LEU A 576 -20.44 -7.69 29.52
CA LEU A 576 -20.45 -8.27 28.20
C LEU A 576 -19.92 -7.23 27.20
N HIS A 577 -18.96 -7.65 26.39
CA HIS A 577 -18.39 -6.85 25.32
C HIS A 577 -18.94 -7.31 23.97
N GLU A 578 -19.29 -6.35 23.11
CA GLU A 578 -19.44 -6.60 21.67
C GLU A 578 -18.11 -6.23 21.00
N VAL A 579 -17.60 -7.13 20.17
CA VAL A 579 -16.35 -6.99 19.42
C VAL A 579 -16.64 -7.18 17.94
N ALA A 580 -16.25 -6.20 17.13
CA ALA A 580 -16.34 -6.33 15.67
C ALA A 580 -15.28 -7.31 15.15
N VAL A 581 -15.73 -8.38 14.49
CA VAL A 581 -14.87 -9.44 13.93
C VAL A 581 -14.75 -9.40 12.41
N ALA A 582 -15.65 -8.68 11.73
CA ALA A 582 -15.56 -8.44 10.30
C ALA A 582 -14.25 -7.72 9.92
N TYR A 583 -13.75 -7.97 8.71
CA TYR A 583 -12.57 -7.28 8.18
C TYR A 583 -12.86 -5.80 7.92
N GLY A 584 -11.83 -4.96 8.08
CA GLY A 584 -11.89 -3.51 7.87
C GLY A 584 -11.46 -2.72 9.10
N ASP A 585 -11.62 -1.39 9.05
CA ASP A 585 -11.17 -0.47 10.10
C ASP A 585 -11.86 -0.69 11.45
N ALA A 586 -13.06 -1.29 11.43
CA ALA A 586 -13.80 -1.62 12.63
C ALA A 586 -13.29 -2.88 13.34
N LYS A 587 -12.47 -3.72 12.70
CA LYS A 587 -12.03 -5.00 13.28
C LYS A 587 -11.31 -4.76 14.61
N GLY A 588 -11.76 -5.45 15.66
CA GLY A 588 -11.19 -5.33 17.00
C GLY A 588 -11.72 -4.16 17.83
N LEU A 589 -12.57 -3.30 17.25
CA LEU A 589 -13.33 -2.34 18.05
C LEU A 589 -14.22 -3.11 19.03
N ARG A 590 -14.17 -2.68 20.30
CA ARG A 590 -14.94 -3.29 21.39
C ARG A 590 -15.71 -2.23 22.15
N ARG A 591 -16.92 -2.58 22.58
CA ARG A 591 -17.71 -1.75 23.49
C ARG A 591 -18.40 -2.62 24.53
N VAL A 592 -18.60 -2.08 25.74
CA VAL A 592 -19.43 -2.73 26.76
C VAL A 592 -20.88 -2.57 26.34
N VAL A 593 -21.62 -3.67 26.27
CA VAL A 593 -23.03 -3.68 25.89
C VAL A 593 -23.97 -4.05 27.03
N ALA A 594 -23.45 -4.71 28.06
CA ALA A 594 -24.16 -4.96 29.32
C ALA A 594 -23.17 -5.02 30.49
N ASP A 595 -23.64 -4.65 31.67
CA ASP A 595 -22.91 -4.67 32.93
C ASP A 595 -23.81 -5.19 34.05
N GLY A 596 -23.28 -5.29 35.27
CA GLY A 596 -24.02 -5.81 36.42
C GLY A 596 -24.35 -7.30 36.33
N LEU A 597 -23.65 -8.05 35.46
CA LEU A 597 -23.96 -9.45 35.16
C LEU A 597 -23.42 -10.45 36.19
N GLY A 598 -22.70 -9.97 37.21
CA GLY A 598 -21.91 -10.83 38.10
C GLY A 598 -20.72 -11.45 37.37
N THR A 599 -20.20 -12.58 37.83
CA THR A 599 -19.03 -13.24 37.23
C THR A 599 -19.45 -14.02 35.98
N VAL A 600 -19.75 -13.29 34.92
CA VAL A 600 -20.28 -13.82 33.66
C VAL A 600 -19.30 -14.77 32.99
N CYS A 601 -19.77 -15.95 32.60
CA CYS A 601 -18.95 -16.97 31.97
C CYS A 601 -19.57 -17.38 30.64
N GLY A 602 -20.54 -18.29 30.63
CA GLY A 602 -21.17 -18.77 29.41
C GLY A 602 -22.05 -17.71 28.74
N VAL A 603 -21.99 -17.65 27.41
CA VAL A 603 -22.74 -16.70 26.56
C VAL A 603 -23.43 -17.50 25.46
N GLY A 604 -24.73 -17.28 25.27
CA GLY A 604 -25.53 -17.88 24.20
C GLY A 604 -26.41 -16.83 23.53
N LEU A 605 -26.61 -16.94 22.22
CA LEU A 605 -27.37 -15.97 21.42
C LEU A 605 -28.67 -16.60 20.91
N ASP A 606 -29.76 -15.85 21.01
CA ASP A 606 -31.03 -16.12 20.35
C ASP A 606 -31.32 -14.96 19.39
N ARG A 607 -30.94 -15.17 18.13
CA ARG A 607 -31.04 -14.17 17.07
C ARG A 607 -32.47 -13.89 16.63
N ASP A 608 -33.35 -14.87 16.75
CA ASP A 608 -34.74 -14.76 16.30
C ASP A 608 -35.50 -13.80 17.21
N ASN A 609 -35.19 -13.81 18.51
CA ASN A 609 -35.81 -12.94 19.50
C ASN A 609 -34.94 -11.73 19.90
N GLY A 610 -33.71 -11.62 19.38
CA GLY A 610 -32.78 -10.54 19.73
C GLY A 610 -32.33 -10.60 21.19
N TRP A 611 -32.20 -11.81 21.75
CA TRP A 611 -31.83 -12.04 23.14
C TRP A 611 -30.42 -12.61 23.27
N ILE A 612 -29.75 -12.22 24.36
CA ILE A 612 -28.49 -12.83 24.80
C ILE A 612 -28.72 -13.46 26.15
N TYR A 613 -28.35 -14.73 26.30
CA TYR A 613 -28.36 -15.44 27.55
C TYR A 613 -26.96 -15.51 28.12
N VAL A 614 -26.83 -15.23 29.40
CA VAL A 614 -25.55 -15.30 30.11
C VAL A 614 -25.69 -16.10 31.39
N SER A 615 -24.72 -16.97 31.64
CA SER A 615 -24.57 -17.68 32.92
C SER A 615 -23.45 -17.03 33.74
N ASN A 616 -23.55 -17.10 35.06
CA ASN A 616 -22.52 -16.56 35.94
C ASN A 616 -22.19 -17.48 37.13
N ARG A 617 -21.02 -17.26 37.74
CA ARG A 617 -20.56 -18.06 38.89
C ARG A 617 -21.34 -17.84 40.19
N GLN A 618 -22.30 -16.91 40.20
CA GLN A 618 -23.28 -16.79 41.27
C GLN A 618 -24.45 -17.77 41.08
N GLY A 619 -24.41 -18.59 40.04
CA GLY A 619 -25.40 -19.64 39.77
C GLY A 619 -26.67 -19.10 39.13
N LYS A 620 -26.58 -17.98 38.40
CA LYS A 620 -27.72 -17.36 37.72
C LYS A 620 -27.64 -17.57 36.22
N LEU A 621 -28.81 -17.72 35.60
CA LEU A 621 -29.02 -17.55 34.17
C LEU A 621 -29.79 -16.25 33.95
N LEU A 622 -29.19 -15.31 33.22
CA LEU A 622 -29.77 -14.00 32.91
C LEU A 622 -30.07 -13.88 31.42
N ARG A 623 -31.12 -13.13 31.08
CA ARG A 623 -31.48 -12.76 29.72
C ARG A 623 -31.32 -11.26 29.52
N LEU A 624 -30.69 -10.90 28.42
CA LEU A 624 -30.47 -9.53 27.99
C LEU A 624 -31.28 -9.27 26.71
N SER A 625 -32.04 -8.18 26.69
CA SER A 625 -32.85 -7.71 25.56
C SER A 625 -32.32 -6.35 25.07
N GLY A 626 -32.57 -6.03 23.79
CA GLY A 626 -32.17 -4.75 23.20
C GLY A 626 -30.66 -4.59 22.93
N VAL A 627 -29.89 -5.67 23.14
CA VAL A 627 -28.43 -5.70 22.90
C VAL A 627 -28.09 -6.34 21.55
N LEU A 628 -28.75 -7.44 21.21
CA LEU A 628 -28.53 -8.16 19.96
C LEU A 628 -29.44 -7.56 18.86
N PRO A 629 -28.90 -7.17 17.68
CA PRO A 629 -29.73 -6.72 16.56
C PRO A 629 -30.70 -7.83 16.14
N LEU A 630 -31.97 -7.49 15.92
CA LEU A 630 -32.94 -8.45 15.39
C LEU A 630 -32.49 -8.89 13.98
N ALA A 631 -32.61 -10.19 13.70
CA ALA A 631 -32.39 -10.70 12.35
C ALA A 631 -33.28 -9.92 11.38
N SER A 632 -32.67 -9.19 10.43
CA SER A 632 -33.44 -8.52 9.39
C SER A 632 -34.27 -9.57 8.67
N ALA A 633 -35.60 -9.39 8.65
CA ALA A 633 -36.50 -10.23 7.89
C ALA A 633 -35.96 -10.33 6.47
N LYS A 634 -35.63 -11.56 6.02
CA LYS A 634 -35.21 -11.81 4.64
C LYS A 634 -36.28 -11.22 3.71
N SER A 635 -35.92 -10.20 2.96
CA SER A 635 -36.64 -9.76 1.75
C SER A 635 -36.36 -10.72 0.62
#